data_AF-A0A2P8LED1-F1
#
_entry.id   AF-A0A2P8LED1-F1
#
_cell.length_a   1.000
_cell.length_b   1.000
_cell.length_c   1.000
_cell.angle_alpha   90.00
_cell.angle_beta   90.00
_cell.angle_gamma   90.00
#
_symmetry.space_group_name_H-M   'P 1'
#
loop_
_entity.id
_entity.type
_entity.pdbx_description
1 polymer ?
#
loop_
_entity_poly.entity_id
_entity_poly.type
_entity_poly.pdbx_seq_one_letter_code
_entity_poly.pdbx_strand_id
1 'polypeptide(L)'
;MSFGLTFVNNKDVVTLDSEFSRLVIVESGTWTTNSSQNTPIFFKAAVTTTEPPLVFVRPNAASNLYYCQVIGTPGNWTAVSFSTSLVGATGKWFSAVFRSTPTATYGLRLWDANKTLIFDNGTPCAQFTATVNNWTYLGLTQTLQGLYNLMWTPTGGFPLSNGDYMLINNIAFDMPGLQSRQGNMYAFWDFPNDRMILQAVGVDLPSAQYLPMVFAKPFS
;
A
#
# COMPACT_ATOMS: atom_id res chain seq x y z
N MET A 1 3.30 -15.71 22.81
CA MET A 1 3.39 -17.05 22.18
C MET A 1 2.38 -18.04 22.78
N SER A 2 1.14 -18.04 22.28
CA SER A 2 0.18 -19.11 22.60
C SER A 2 0.28 -20.27 21.60
N PHE A 3 0.53 -19.99 20.31
CA PHE A 3 0.72 -20.98 19.25
C PHE A 3 1.71 -20.45 18.20
N GLY A 4 2.76 -21.20 17.90
CA GLY A 4 3.79 -20.75 16.96
C GLY A 4 4.99 -21.69 16.88
N LEU A 5 6.02 -21.24 16.17
CA LEU A 5 7.34 -21.86 16.15
C LEU A 5 8.41 -20.78 16.29
N THR A 6 9.58 -21.20 16.76
CA THR A 6 10.78 -20.38 16.75
C THR A 6 11.94 -21.19 16.17
N PHE A 7 12.60 -20.65 15.15
CA PHE A 7 13.87 -21.15 14.65
C PHE A 7 15.00 -20.30 15.22
N VAL A 8 15.99 -20.94 15.82
CA VAL A 8 17.21 -20.27 16.30
C VAL A 8 18.35 -20.76 15.44
N ASN A 9 19.07 -19.83 14.79
CA ASN A 9 20.35 -20.13 14.14
C ASN A 9 21.49 -19.48 14.94
N ASN A 10 22.73 -19.68 14.50
CA ASN A 10 23.93 -19.17 15.20
C ASN A 10 24.05 -17.64 15.24
N LYS A 11 23.15 -16.90 14.58
CA LYS A 11 23.15 -15.43 14.49
C LYS A 11 21.85 -14.78 14.97
N ASP A 12 20.70 -15.40 14.70
CA ASP A 12 19.40 -14.78 14.89
C ASP A 12 18.28 -15.80 15.17
N VAL A 13 17.16 -15.23 15.63
CA VAL A 13 15.93 -15.94 15.97
C VAL A 13 14.82 -15.49 15.02
N VAL A 14 14.14 -16.46 14.39
CA VAL A 14 12.92 -16.21 13.63
C VAL A 14 11.75 -16.82 14.39
N THR A 15 10.85 -15.98 14.87
CA THR A 15 9.61 -16.41 15.52
C THR A 15 8.43 -16.15 14.61
N LEU A 16 7.60 -17.18 14.43
CA LEU A 16 6.29 -17.09 13.77
C LEU A 16 5.26 -17.55 14.79
N ASP A 17 4.34 -16.69 15.19
CA ASP A 17 3.30 -17.06 16.14
C ASP A 17 1.96 -16.39 15.82
N SER A 18 0.96 -16.69 16.64
CA SER A 18 -0.38 -16.13 16.53
C SER A 18 -0.47 -14.61 16.78
N GLU A 19 0.58 -13.98 17.32
CA GLU A 19 0.66 -12.54 17.63
C GLU A 19 1.46 -11.78 16.56
N PHE A 20 2.45 -12.44 15.94
CA PHE A 20 3.35 -11.93 14.92
C PHE A 20 3.17 -12.73 13.62
N SER A 21 2.00 -12.58 13.00
CA SER A 21 1.72 -13.19 11.71
C SER A 21 2.35 -12.40 10.57
N ARG A 22 2.72 -13.11 9.51
CA ARG A 22 3.29 -12.50 8.30
C ARG A 22 2.20 -11.80 7.49
N LEU A 23 2.54 -10.70 6.83
CA LEU A 23 1.67 -10.06 5.84
C LEU A 23 1.66 -10.92 4.57
N VAL A 24 0.55 -11.61 4.33
CA VAL A 24 0.39 -12.61 3.27
C VAL A 24 -0.35 -12.03 2.09
N ILE A 25 0.13 -12.31 0.88
CA ILE A 25 -0.52 -11.88 -0.36
C ILE A 25 -1.68 -12.82 -0.65
N VAL A 26 -2.89 -12.26 -0.68
CA VAL A 26 -4.13 -12.99 -0.99
C VAL A 26 -4.47 -12.92 -2.47
N GLU A 27 -4.12 -11.82 -3.12
CA GLU A 27 -4.36 -11.64 -4.55
C GLU A 27 -3.36 -10.66 -5.16
N SER A 28 -3.05 -10.84 -6.44
CA SER A 28 -2.26 -9.90 -7.22
C SER A 28 -2.72 -9.90 -8.67
N GLY A 29 -2.38 -8.85 -9.39
CA GLY A 29 -2.69 -8.74 -10.81
C GLY A 29 -2.20 -7.44 -11.43
N THR A 30 -2.76 -7.16 -12.59
CA THR A 30 -2.58 -5.89 -13.30
C THR A 30 -3.86 -5.07 -13.24
N TRP A 31 -3.74 -3.77 -13.45
CA TRP A 31 -4.87 -2.87 -13.58
C TRP A 31 -4.68 -1.96 -14.79
N THR A 32 -5.80 -1.51 -15.35
CA THR A 32 -5.88 -0.51 -16.42
C THR A 32 -7.02 0.44 -16.08
N THR A 33 -6.79 1.74 -16.18
CA THR A 33 -7.83 2.75 -15.93
C THR A 33 -8.65 3.00 -17.19
N ASN A 34 -9.96 2.80 -17.10
CA ASN A 34 -10.90 3.11 -18.20
C ASN A 34 -11.44 4.55 -18.11
N SER A 35 -11.20 5.21 -16.97
CA SER A 35 -11.59 6.58 -16.64
C SER A 35 -10.53 7.20 -15.75
N SER A 36 -10.47 8.54 -15.69
CA SER A 36 -9.59 9.27 -14.77
C SER A 36 -10.09 9.26 -13.32
N GLN A 37 -11.25 8.66 -13.05
CA GLN A 37 -11.87 8.67 -11.74
C GLN A 37 -12.37 7.29 -11.35
N ASN A 38 -12.16 6.95 -10.09
CA ASN A 38 -12.72 5.79 -9.40
C ASN A 38 -12.57 4.49 -10.20
N THR A 39 -11.35 4.15 -10.64
CA THR A 39 -11.05 2.87 -11.28
C THR A 39 -11.12 1.75 -10.24
N PRO A 40 -12.11 0.84 -10.30
CA PRO A 40 -12.21 -0.26 -9.36
C PRO A 40 -11.38 -1.45 -9.85
N ILE A 41 -10.69 -2.09 -8.92
CA ILE A 41 -10.05 -3.40 -9.07
C ILE A 41 -10.81 -4.36 -8.17
N PHE A 42 -11.62 -5.23 -8.77
CA PHE A 42 -12.37 -6.25 -8.05
C PHE A 42 -11.47 -7.42 -7.69
N PHE A 43 -11.56 -7.86 -6.44
CA PHE A 43 -10.94 -9.10 -5.98
C PHE A 43 -11.72 -10.30 -6.53
N LYS A 44 -11.02 -11.40 -6.86
CA LYS A 44 -11.65 -12.65 -7.33
C LYS A 44 -12.58 -13.27 -6.30
N ALA A 45 -12.26 -13.07 -5.02
CA ALA A 45 -13.07 -13.49 -3.89
C ALA A 45 -13.01 -12.42 -2.79
N ALA A 46 -14.08 -12.32 -2.01
CA ALA A 46 -14.11 -11.39 -0.90
C ALA A 46 -13.06 -11.75 0.16
N VAL A 47 -12.29 -10.75 0.60
CA VAL A 47 -11.36 -10.89 1.73
C VAL A 47 -12.15 -10.82 3.02
N THR A 48 -12.04 -11.86 3.86
CA THR A 48 -12.91 -12.10 5.02
C THR A 48 -12.30 -11.63 6.35
N THR A 49 -11.34 -10.71 6.31
CA THR A 49 -10.72 -10.12 7.51
C THR A 49 -11.58 -9.01 8.10
N THR A 50 -11.48 -8.81 9.42
CA THR A 50 -12.14 -7.68 10.09
C THR A 50 -11.55 -6.36 9.61
N GLU A 51 -10.22 -6.27 9.56
CA GLU A 51 -9.49 -5.13 9.03
C GLU A 51 -9.48 -5.15 7.50
N PRO A 52 -9.48 -3.97 6.84
CA PRO A 52 -9.36 -3.90 5.39
C PRO A 52 -7.99 -4.44 4.93
N PRO A 53 -7.92 -5.09 3.75
CA PRO A 53 -6.66 -5.49 3.17
C PRO A 53 -5.72 -4.30 2.90
N LEU A 54 -4.43 -4.55 3.02
CA LEU A 54 -3.37 -3.64 2.62
C LEU A 54 -3.10 -3.82 1.13
N VAL A 55 -3.27 -2.76 0.36
CA VAL A 55 -3.13 -2.78 -1.10
C VAL A 55 -1.88 -2.03 -1.51
N PHE A 56 -1.04 -2.73 -2.26
CA PHE A 56 0.19 -2.19 -2.80
C PHE A 56 0.09 -2.08 -4.31
N VAL A 57 0.51 -0.95 -4.87
CA VAL A 57 0.44 -0.71 -6.32
C VAL A 57 1.75 -0.21 -6.88
N ARG A 58 1.94 -0.47 -8.17
CA ARG A 58 3.05 0.03 -8.97
C ARG A 58 2.56 0.37 -10.38
N PRO A 59 2.42 1.66 -10.73
CA PRO A 59 2.19 2.07 -12.11
C PRO A 59 3.34 1.63 -13.03
N ASN A 60 3.02 1.36 -14.30
CA ASN A 60 4.02 1.00 -15.32
C ASN A 60 4.72 2.22 -15.94
N ALA A 61 4.14 3.41 -15.77
CA ALA A 61 4.63 4.67 -16.29
C ALA A 61 4.33 5.79 -15.29
N ALA A 62 4.78 7.01 -15.58
CA ALA A 62 4.50 8.16 -14.72
C ALA A 62 2.99 8.33 -14.53
N SER A 63 2.54 8.40 -13.27
CA SER A 63 1.12 8.43 -12.93
C SER A 63 0.93 8.98 -11.52
N ASN A 64 -0.18 9.66 -11.29
CA ASN A 64 -0.64 10.03 -9.96
C ASN A 64 -1.83 9.15 -9.55
N LEU A 65 -1.89 8.78 -8.27
CA LEU A 65 -3.02 8.10 -7.67
C LEU A 65 -3.53 8.88 -6.46
N TYR A 66 -4.85 8.95 -6.31
CA TYR A 66 -5.56 9.69 -5.26
C TYR A 66 -6.98 9.14 -5.07
N TYR A 67 -7.67 9.55 -4.00
CA TYR A 67 -8.97 8.98 -3.61
C TYR A 67 -8.94 7.44 -3.56
N CYS A 68 -7.89 6.91 -2.94
CA CYS A 68 -7.74 5.47 -2.78
C CYS A 68 -8.76 4.97 -1.75
N GLN A 69 -9.48 3.89 -2.04
CA GLN A 69 -10.49 3.35 -1.16
C GLN A 69 -10.52 1.83 -1.24
N VAL A 70 -10.53 1.16 -0.09
CA VAL A 70 -10.88 -0.27 -0.02
C VAL A 70 -12.40 -0.38 0.09
N ILE A 71 -13.02 -1.15 -0.81
CA ILE A 71 -14.47 -1.27 -0.95
C ILE A 71 -14.94 -2.55 -0.24
N GLY A 72 -15.97 -2.39 0.58
CA GLY A 72 -16.63 -3.47 1.30
C GLY A 72 -16.83 -3.13 2.77
N THR A 73 -17.01 -4.17 3.58
CA THR A 73 -17.22 -4.07 5.02
C THR A 73 -16.35 -5.12 5.73
N PRO A 74 -16.11 -5.00 7.04
CA PRO A 74 -15.45 -6.04 7.83
C PRO A 74 -16.03 -7.43 7.51
N GLY A 75 -15.16 -8.38 7.16
CA GLY A 75 -15.54 -9.74 6.76
C GLY A 75 -15.96 -9.90 5.29
N ASN A 76 -16.05 -8.83 4.50
CA ASN A 76 -16.49 -8.87 3.10
C ASN A 76 -15.89 -7.70 2.27
N TRP A 77 -14.57 -7.64 2.16
CA TRP A 77 -13.89 -6.67 1.29
C TRP A 77 -13.80 -7.19 -0.13
N THR A 78 -14.31 -6.46 -1.12
CA THR A 78 -14.54 -6.97 -2.48
C THR A 78 -13.73 -6.28 -3.55
N ALA A 79 -13.22 -5.08 -3.28
CA ALA A 79 -12.43 -4.34 -4.26
C ALA A 79 -11.53 -3.28 -3.59
N VAL A 80 -10.67 -2.71 -4.42
CA VAL A 80 -9.99 -1.44 -4.15
C VAL A 80 -10.24 -0.50 -5.31
N SER A 81 -10.41 0.78 -5.07
CA SER A 81 -10.48 1.79 -6.11
C SER A 81 -9.53 2.94 -5.85
N PHE A 82 -9.18 3.64 -6.93
CA PHE A 82 -8.41 4.88 -6.90
C PHE A 82 -8.71 5.69 -8.15
N SER A 83 -8.38 6.97 -8.12
CA SER A 83 -8.44 7.88 -9.25
C SER A 83 -7.04 8.19 -9.77
N THR A 84 -6.94 8.59 -11.03
CA THR A 84 -5.68 8.97 -11.68
C THR A 84 -5.94 10.03 -12.74
N SER A 85 -5.00 10.96 -12.95
CA SER A 85 -5.16 11.98 -13.99
C SER A 85 -5.06 11.41 -15.41
N LEU A 86 -4.58 10.18 -15.58
CA LEU A 86 -4.30 9.56 -16.88
C LEU A 86 -5.29 8.43 -17.19
N VAL A 87 -6.12 8.64 -18.22
CA VAL A 87 -6.95 7.57 -18.79
C VAL A 87 -6.03 6.58 -19.53
N GLY A 88 -6.27 5.28 -19.34
CA GLY A 88 -5.43 4.23 -19.92
C GLY A 88 -4.11 3.99 -19.16
N ALA A 89 -3.96 4.57 -17.97
CA ALA A 89 -2.84 4.23 -17.09
C ALA A 89 -2.91 2.75 -16.74
N THR A 90 -1.74 2.11 -16.66
CA THR A 90 -1.63 0.69 -16.33
C THR A 90 -0.66 0.48 -15.19
N GLY A 91 -0.81 -0.63 -14.49
CA GLY A 91 0.14 -1.01 -13.46
C GLY A 91 -0.10 -2.41 -12.92
N LYS A 92 0.64 -2.73 -11.87
CA LYS A 92 0.55 -3.96 -11.11
C LYS A 92 0.04 -3.64 -9.70
N TRP A 93 -0.57 -4.62 -9.07
CA TRP A 93 -1.03 -4.51 -7.70
C TRP A 93 -0.96 -5.86 -6.98
N PHE A 94 -0.92 -5.80 -5.66
CA PHE A 94 -1.23 -6.94 -4.81
C PHE A 94 -1.96 -6.48 -3.55
N SER A 95 -2.80 -7.36 -3.02
CA SER A 95 -3.53 -7.19 -1.77
C SER A 95 -3.00 -8.19 -0.76
N ALA A 96 -2.81 -7.74 0.48
CA ALA A 96 -2.24 -8.54 1.54
C ALA A 96 -2.96 -8.34 2.88
N VAL A 97 -2.96 -9.40 3.70
CA VAL A 97 -3.59 -9.44 5.03
C VAL A 97 -2.74 -10.21 6.03
N PHE A 98 -2.99 -10.00 7.32
CA PHE A 98 -2.36 -10.75 8.41
C PHE A 98 -3.05 -12.11 8.65
N ARG A 99 -3.17 -12.92 7.60
CA ARG A 99 -3.81 -14.26 7.61
C ARG A 99 -3.21 -15.15 6.52
N SER A 100 -3.09 -16.45 6.77
CA SER A 100 -2.57 -17.38 5.76
C SER A 100 -3.67 -18.09 4.96
N THR A 101 -3.31 -18.57 3.76
CA THR A 101 -4.18 -19.34 2.86
C THR A 101 -3.55 -20.72 2.60
N PRO A 102 -4.30 -21.84 2.61
CA PRO A 102 -3.74 -23.18 2.46
C PRO A 102 -3.35 -23.47 1.00
N THR A 103 -2.23 -22.90 0.55
CA THR A 103 -1.74 -22.98 -0.83
C THR A 103 -0.80 -24.15 -1.08
N ALA A 104 -0.05 -24.58 -0.07
CA ALA A 104 0.90 -25.69 -0.22
C ALA A 104 0.20 -27.07 -0.30
N THR A 105 0.73 -27.97 -1.13
CA THR A 105 0.32 -29.38 -1.12
C THR A 105 1.01 -30.17 0.01
N TYR A 106 2.24 -29.80 0.34
CA TYR A 106 3.06 -30.42 1.38
C TYR A 106 3.85 -29.35 2.15
N GLY A 107 4.17 -29.63 3.41
CA GLY A 107 5.08 -28.81 4.20
C GLY A 107 4.52 -28.42 5.56
N LEU A 108 4.83 -27.20 5.97
CA LEU A 108 4.56 -26.69 7.31
C LEU A 108 3.35 -25.77 7.29
N ARG A 109 2.44 -26.02 8.24
CA ARG A 109 1.31 -25.16 8.55
C ARG A 109 1.22 -24.95 10.05
N LEU A 110 0.81 -23.76 10.44
CA LEU A 110 0.53 -23.41 11.84
C LEU A 110 -0.91 -22.93 11.96
N TRP A 111 -1.53 -23.29 13.08
CA TRP A 111 -2.89 -22.88 13.43
C TRP A 111 -2.90 -22.25 14.82
N ASP A 112 -3.81 -21.31 15.03
CA ASP A 112 -4.11 -20.75 16.35
C ASP A 112 -5.07 -21.65 17.17
N ALA A 113 -5.39 -21.22 18.39
CA ALA A 113 -6.38 -21.89 19.26
C ALA A 113 -7.74 -22.14 18.60
N ASN A 114 -8.14 -21.25 17.68
CA ASN A 114 -9.44 -21.26 17.02
C ASN A 114 -9.42 -22.08 15.73
N LYS A 115 -8.33 -22.82 15.46
CA LYS A 115 -8.11 -23.58 14.21
C LYS A 115 -8.04 -22.69 12.97
N THR A 116 -7.72 -21.40 13.14
CA THR A 116 -7.42 -20.49 12.03
C THR A 116 -6.00 -20.72 11.55
N LEU A 117 -5.82 -20.85 10.23
CA LEU A 117 -4.50 -20.99 9.63
C LEU A 117 -3.73 -19.66 9.73
N ILE A 118 -2.61 -19.67 10.46
CA ILE A 118 -1.75 -18.49 10.67
C ILE A 118 -0.48 -18.53 9.83
N PHE A 119 -0.09 -19.70 9.33
CA PHE A 119 1.04 -19.86 8.42
C PHE A 119 0.85 -21.08 7.51
N ASP A 120 1.25 -20.96 6.24
CA ASP A 120 1.43 -22.03 5.26
C ASP A 120 2.68 -21.68 4.44
N ASN A 121 3.57 -22.66 4.27
CA ASN A 121 4.85 -22.46 3.61
C ASN A 121 4.74 -22.10 2.12
N GLY A 122 3.60 -22.40 1.48
CA GLY A 122 3.36 -22.08 0.09
C GLY A 122 2.74 -20.70 -0.14
N THR A 123 2.29 -20.01 0.92
CA THR A 123 1.61 -18.73 0.72
C THR A 123 2.63 -17.61 0.51
N PRO A 124 2.54 -16.85 -0.60
CA PRO A 124 3.42 -15.71 -0.82
C PRO A 124 3.20 -14.63 0.23
N CYS A 125 4.23 -13.86 0.53
CA CYS A 125 4.15 -12.76 1.48
C CYS A 125 4.64 -11.45 0.91
N ALA A 126 4.16 -10.36 1.49
CA ALA A 126 4.71 -9.04 1.24
C ALA A 126 5.98 -8.87 2.07
N GLN A 127 7.11 -8.67 1.41
CA GLN A 127 8.35 -8.26 2.05
C GLN A 127 8.43 -6.73 2.02
N PHE A 128 8.39 -6.10 3.18
CA PHE A 128 8.64 -4.66 3.29
C PHE A 128 10.08 -4.36 2.86
N THR A 129 10.23 -3.40 1.95
CA THR A 129 11.53 -3.03 1.38
C THR A 129 11.99 -1.66 1.85
N ALA A 130 11.06 -0.76 2.15
CA ALA A 130 11.36 0.54 2.71
C ALA A 130 10.16 1.15 3.41
N THR A 131 10.44 2.03 4.38
CA THR A 131 9.48 2.98 4.93
C THR A 131 10.10 4.36 4.83
N VAL A 132 9.42 5.28 4.15
CA VAL A 132 9.81 6.69 4.07
C VAL A 132 9.02 7.46 5.10
N ASN A 133 9.70 8.14 6.01
CA ASN A 133 9.12 9.02 7.02
C ASN A 133 9.82 10.38 7.12
N ASN A 134 10.77 10.66 6.22
CA ASN A 134 11.51 11.92 6.16
C ASN A 134 11.34 12.55 4.76
N TRP A 135 11.02 13.84 4.74
CA TRP A 135 10.50 14.52 3.55
C TRP A 135 11.27 15.81 3.25
N THR A 136 11.64 16.00 1.99
CA THR A 136 12.17 17.25 1.46
C THR A 136 11.05 17.96 0.72
N TYR A 137 10.68 19.15 1.19
CA TYR A 137 9.68 19.99 0.54
C TYR A 137 10.22 20.55 -0.79
N LEU A 138 9.49 20.30 -1.88
CA LEU A 138 9.84 20.72 -3.22
C LEU A 138 9.24 22.08 -3.60
N GLY A 139 8.26 22.57 -2.82
CA GLY A 139 7.54 23.80 -3.08
C GLY A 139 6.05 23.59 -3.29
N LEU A 140 5.39 24.68 -3.68
CA LEU A 140 3.97 24.73 -4.00
C LEU A 140 3.74 25.26 -5.41
N THR A 141 2.63 24.85 -5.99
CA THR A 141 2.09 25.40 -7.24
C THR A 141 0.61 25.71 -7.06
N GLN A 142 0.08 26.68 -7.79
CA GLN A 142 -1.35 26.96 -7.77
C GLN A 142 -2.05 26.15 -8.86
N THR A 143 -3.14 25.47 -8.50
CA THR A 143 -4.00 24.76 -9.44
C THR A 143 -4.90 25.74 -10.19
N LEU A 144 -5.46 25.31 -11.32
CA LEU A 144 -6.42 26.12 -12.09
C LEU A 144 -7.70 26.47 -11.30
N GLN A 145 -7.98 25.72 -10.23
CA GLN A 145 -9.14 25.94 -9.35
C GLN A 145 -8.82 26.88 -8.18
N GLY A 146 -7.62 27.49 -8.16
CA GLY A 146 -7.18 28.41 -7.12
C GLY A 146 -6.63 27.75 -5.85
N LEU A 147 -6.64 26.41 -5.76
CA LEU A 147 -6.06 25.64 -4.65
C LEU A 147 -4.53 25.55 -4.76
N TYR A 148 -3.86 25.24 -3.65
CA TYR A 148 -2.42 24.99 -3.63
C TYR A 148 -2.11 23.49 -3.72
N ASN A 149 -1.16 23.14 -4.56
CA ASN A 149 -0.56 21.81 -4.66
C ASN A 149 0.85 21.85 -4.08
N LEU A 150 1.01 21.31 -2.88
CA LEU A 150 2.29 21.17 -2.18
C LEU A 150 2.91 19.82 -2.53
N MET A 151 4.23 19.80 -2.69
CA MET A 151 4.95 18.61 -3.14
C MET A 151 6.13 18.28 -2.23
N TRP A 152 6.32 17.01 -1.95
CA TRP A 152 7.44 16.49 -1.15
C TRP A 152 8.04 15.26 -1.82
N THR A 153 9.34 15.07 -1.66
CA THR A 153 10.03 13.85 -2.06
C THR A 153 10.77 13.25 -0.86
N PRO A 154 10.99 11.92 -0.81
CA PRO A 154 11.77 11.30 0.24
C PRO A 154 13.15 11.96 0.37
N THR A 155 13.55 12.34 1.58
CA THR A 155 14.87 12.91 1.83
C THR A 155 15.93 11.84 1.55
N GLY A 156 16.88 12.13 0.66
CA GLY A 156 17.86 11.15 0.16
C GLY A 156 17.40 10.38 -1.09
N GLY A 157 16.19 10.67 -1.60
CA GLY A 157 15.62 10.02 -2.78
C GLY A 157 14.98 8.66 -2.50
N PHE A 158 14.18 8.19 -3.45
CA PHE A 158 13.62 6.83 -3.45
C PHE A 158 13.50 6.35 -4.91
N PRO A 159 14.44 5.51 -5.38
CA PRO A 159 14.47 5.07 -6.77
C PRO A 159 13.31 4.12 -7.08
N LEU A 160 12.52 4.45 -8.10
CA LEU A 160 11.42 3.64 -8.61
C LEU A 160 11.92 2.45 -9.43
N SER A 161 13.15 2.53 -9.93
CA SER A 161 13.83 1.49 -10.68
C SER A 161 13.96 0.16 -9.91
N ASN A 162 13.95 0.19 -8.57
CA ASN A 162 13.96 -1.01 -7.72
C ASN A 162 12.71 -1.89 -7.87
N GLY A 163 11.63 -1.33 -8.41
CA GLY A 163 10.40 -2.06 -8.71
C GLY A 163 9.53 -2.40 -7.51
N ASP A 164 9.66 -1.63 -6.44
CA ASP A 164 8.82 -1.69 -5.25
C ASP A 164 7.39 -1.22 -5.52
N TYR A 165 6.45 -1.75 -4.74
CA TYR A 165 5.06 -1.34 -4.76
C TYR A 165 4.80 -0.48 -3.53
N MET A 166 4.04 0.61 -3.69
CA MET A 166 3.67 1.50 -2.60
C MET A 166 2.33 1.08 -1.99
N LEU A 167 2.24 1.10 -0.66
CA LEU A 167 0.98 0.96 0.08
C LEU A 167 0.09 2.19 -0.17
N ILE A 168 -1.04 2.00 -0.85
CA ILE A 168 -1.96 3.11 -1.17
C ILE A 168 -2.96 3.42 -0.06
N ASN A 169 -3.10 2.54 0.93
CA ASN A 169 -3.97 2.78 2.08
C ASN A 169 -3.57 4.07 2.84
N ASN A 170 -2.29 4.42 2.87
CA ASN A 170 -1.82 5.61 3.60
C ASN A 170 -2.15 6.93 2.89
N ILE A 171 -2.35 6.91 1.57
CA ILE A 171 -2.69 8.09 0.77
C ILE A 171 -4.21 8.18 0.48
N ALA A 172 -5.01 7.37 1.15
CA ALA A 172 -6.47 7.33 1.04
C ALA A 172 -7.17 8.50 1.74
N PHE A 173 -6.45 9.25 2.59
CA PHE A 173 -7.05 10.18 3.54
C PHE A 173 -6.90 11.64 3.12
N ASP A 174 -7.81 12.46 3.64
CA ASP A 174 -7.68 13.90 3.61
C ASP A 174 -6.64 14.37 4.64
N MET A 175 -5.85 15.36 4.27
CA MET A 175 -4.93 16.06 5.15
C MET A 175 -5.65 17.21 5.87
N PRO A 176 -5.45 17.39 7.19
CA PRO A 176 -5.89 18.60 7.87
C PRO A 176 -5.09 19.82 7.42
N GLY A 177 -5.77 20.93 7.14
CA GLY A 177 -5.13 22.23 6.96
C GLY A 177 -4.86 22.92 8.30
N LEU A 178 -4.20 24.09 8.24
CA LEU A 178 -3.81 24.89 9.40
C LEU A 178 -5.01 25.51 10.13
N GLN A 179 -6.05 25.90 9.39
CA GLN A 179 -7.25 26.58 9.91
C GLN A 179 -8.56 25.94 9.44
N SER A 180 -8.53 25.17 8.35
CA SER A 180 -9.71 24.48 7.80
C SER A 180 -9.36 23.04 7.37
N ARG A 181 -10.37 22.16 7.26
CA ARG A 181 -10.19 20.75 6.85
C ARG A 181 -10.31 20.58 5.34
N GLN A 182 -9.31 20.91 4.53
CA GLN A 182 -9.42 20.75 3.07
C GLN A 182 -8.07 20.48 2.41
N GLY A 183 -7.62 19.22 2.38
CA GLY A 183 -6.50 18.78 1.56
C GLY A 183 -6.66 17.32 1.15
N ASN A 184 -6.47 16.97 -0.11
CA ASN A 184 -6.44 15.58 -0.54
C ASN A 184 -5.00 15.13 -0.80
N MET A 185 -4.68 13.90 -0.40
CA MET A 185 -3.37 13.28 -0.63
C MET A 185 -3.30 12.63 -2.02
N TYR A 186 -2.14 12.77 -2.65
CA TYR A 186 -1.81 12.16 -3.92
C TYR A 186 -0.43 11.52 -3.83
N ALA A 187 -0.23 10.38 -4.47
CA ALA A 187 1.10 9.85 -4.75
C ALA A 187 1.37 9.95 -6.24
N PHE A 188 2.54 10.44 -6.61
CA PHE A 188 3.01 10.55 -7.98
C PHE A 188 4.32 9.78 -8.16
N TRP A 189 4.29 8.86 -9.13
CA TRP A 189 5.45 8.11 -9.57
C TRP A 189 6.13 8.89 -10.70
N ASP A 190 7.22 9.59 -10.40
CA ASP A 190 7.99 10.39 -11.36
C ASP A 190 9.12 9.54 -11.96
N PHE A 191 8.75 8.58 -12.82
CA PHE A 191 9.71 7.69 -13.48
C PHE A 191 10.81 8.42 -14.28
N PRO A 192 10.54 9.51 -15.02
CA PRO A 192 11.60 10.25 -15.72
C PRO A 192 12.71 10.78 -14.81
N ASN A 193 12.38 11.12 -13.56
CA ASN A 193 13.35 11.60 -12.56
C ASN A 193 13.71 10.55 -11.50
N ASP A 194 13.32 9.28 -11.71
CA ASP A 194 13.49 8.14 -10.80
C ASP A 194 13.18 8.45 -9.32
N ARG A 195 12.05 9.11 -9.06
CA ARG A 195 11.66 9.51 -7.71
C ARG A 195 10.17 9.36 -7.44
N MET A 196 9.85 9.22 -6.16
CA MET A 196 8.49 9.39 -5.65
C MET A 196 8.23 10.82 -5.21
N ILE A 197 7.01 11.29 -5.50
CA ILE A 197 6.50 12.57 -5.02
C ILE A 197 5.19 12.32 -4.30
N LEU A 198 5.12 12.76 -3.05
CA LEU A 198 3.86 12.89 -2.33
C LEU A 198 3.34 14.30 -2.56
N GLN A 199 2.05 14.43 -2.85
CA GLN A 199 1.44 15.73 -3.08
C GLN A 199 0.21 15.89 -2.20
N ALA A 200 -0.11 17.14 -1.87
CA ALA A 200 -1.33 17.50 -1.18
C ALA A 200 -1.95 18.71 -1.87
N VAL A 201 -3.23 18.59 -2.25
CA VAL A 201 -3.96 19.65 -2.94
C VAL A 201 -5.07 20.16 -2.03
N GLY A 202 -5.07 21.46 -1.72
CA GLY A 202 -5.98 22.01 -0.72
C GLY A 202 -5.80 23.50 -0.43
N VAL A 203 -6.39 23.94 0.68
CA VAL A 203 -6.32 25.31 1.20
C VAL A 203 -5.59 25.29 2.55
N ASP A 204 -4.72 26.29 2.79
CA ASP A 204 -3.98 26.47 4.05
C ASP A 204 -3.25 25.22 4.54
N LEU A 205 -2.59 24.48 3.63
CA LEU A 205 -1.89 23.24 3.98
C LEU A 205 -0.53 23.52 4.66
N PRO A 206 -0.16 22.75 5.70
CA PRO A 206 1.16 22.85 6.29
C PRO A 206 2.24 22.34 5.31
N SER A 207 3.40 23.01 5.29
CA SER A 207 4.57 22.55 4.53
C SER A 207 5.34 21.41 5.21
N ALA A 208 5.07 21.15 6.49
CA ALA A 208 5.61 20.01 7.21
C ALA A 208 4.81 18.74 6.87
N GLN A 209 5.52 17.65 6.57
CA GLN A 209 4.95 16.37 6.18
C GLN A 209 5.51 15.24 7.05
N TYR A 210 4.62 14.40 7.58
CA TYR A 210 4.95 13.31 8.49
C TYR A 210 4.29 11.98 8.12
N LEU A 211 3.48 11.94 7.06
CA LEU A 211 2.82 10.73 6.62
C LEU A 211 3.87 9.70 6.16
N PRO A 212 3.89 8.48 6.71
CA PRO A 212 4.80 7.45 6.24
C PRO A 212 4.31 6.85 4.92
N MET A 213 5.22 6.65 3.97
CA MET A 213 4.99 5.77 2.82
C MET A 213 5.68 4.43 3.06
N VAL A 214 4.95 3.36 2.82
CA VAL A 214 5.46 2.00 3.01
C VAL A 214 5.55 1.32 1.66
N PHE A 215 6.67 0.65 1.42
CA PHE A 215 6.95 -0.06 0.19
C PHE A 215 7.18 -1.54 0.46
N ALA A 216 6.74 -2.38 -0.47
CA ALA A 216 6.94 -3.81 -0.38
C ALA A 216 7.04 -4.47 -1.76
N LYS A 217 7.53 -5.71 -1.75
CA LYS A 217 7.55 -6.61 -2.91
C LYS A 217 6.89 -7.95 -2.58
N PRO A 218 6.27 -8.61 -3.56
CA PRO A 218 5.93 -10.02 -3.44
C PRO A 218 7.19 -10.85 -3.25
N PHE A 219 7.20 -11.67 -2.21
CA PHE A 219 8.21 -12.68 -1.93
C PHE A 219 7.56 -14.05 -2.06
N SER A 220 8.14 -14.90 -2.92
CA SER A 220 7.74 -16.29 -3.18
C SER A 220 8.88 -17.23 -2.87
#